data_AF-A0A182U6L0-F1
#
_entry.id   AF-A0A182U6L0-F1
#
_cell.length_a   1.000
_cell.length_b   1.000
_cell.length_c   1.000
_cell.angle_alpha   90.00
_cell.angle_beta   90.00
_cell.angle_gamma   90.00
#
_symmetry.space_group_name_H-M   'P 1'
#
loop_
_entity.id
_entity.type
_entity.pdbx_description
1 polymer ?
#
loop_
_entity_poly.entity_id
_entity_poly.type
_entity_poly.pdbx_seq_one_letter_code
_entity_poly.pdbx_strand_id
1 'polypeptide(L)'
;MVLVLNGVIQDERPINTHALFLEHPVYRETATQLLSIPTKTVGAPGLLYVCQREMAAVAPHDRNVNIIGSDDATTCIIVVVRHSGSGAIALAHLDGNGTDEAVSAMVARVQELAFGYPEGRIELQLIGGFSDPQGYAEDLFSNIMRVRQIV
;
A
#
# COMPACT_ATOMS: atom_id res chain seq x y z
N MET A 1 1.15 1.70 16.06
CA MET A 1 0.03 2.39 15.40
C MET A 1 -1.17 1.44 15.44
N VAL A 2 -2.38 1.91 15.13
CA VAL A 2 -3.59 1.07 15.12
C VAL A 2 -4.19 1.07 13.72
N LEU A 3 -4.75 -0.06 13.30
CA LEU A 3 -5.48 -0.18 12.04
C LEU A 3 -6.84 0.53 12.19
N VAL A 4 -7.19 1.38 11.23
CA VAL A 4 -8.42 2.17 11.24
C VAL A 4 -9.16 1.95 9.93
N LEU A 5 -10.25 1.20 10.00
CA LEU A 5 -11.13 0.93 8.85
C LEU A 5 -12.37 1.82 8.96
N ASN A 6 -12.62 2.64 7.93
CA ASN A 6 -13.75 3.59 7.88
C ASN A 6 -13.85 4.52 9.11
N GLY A 7 -12.71 4.92 9.67
CA GLY A 7 -12.67 5.78 10.86
C GLY A 7 -12.89 5.04 12.18
N VAL A 8 -13.05 3.72 12.16
CA VAL A 8 -13.21 2.86 13.35
C VAL A 8 -11.89 2.14 13.62
N ILE A 9 -11.38 2.31 14.84
CA ILE A 9 -10.20 1.57 15.31
C ILE A 9 -10.56 0.09 15.39
N GLN A 10 -9.70 -0.75 14.82
CA GLN A 10 -9.88 -2.19 14.82
C GLN A 10 -9.12 -2.82 15.99
N ASP A 11 -9.81 -3.61 16.81
CA ASP A 11 -9.19 -4.41 17.88
C ASP A 11 -8.42 -5.61 17.32
N GLU A 12 -8.96 -6.19 16.24
CA GLU A 12 -8.38 -7.31 15.51
C GLU A 12 -8.19 -6.95 14.04
N ARG A 13 -7.17 -7.52 13.41
CA ARG A 13 -6.97 -7.39 11.96
C ARG A 13 -7.95 -8.29 11.22
N PRO A 14 -8.36 -7.94 9.99
CA PRO A 14 -9.14 -8.84 9.15
C PRO A 14 -8.43 -10.19 8.98
N ILE A 15 -9.19 -11.28 9.09
CA ILE A 15 -8.63 -12.65 9.01
C ILE A 15 -8.18 -12.96 7.57
N ASN A 16 -8.90 -12.44 6.59
CA ASN A 16 -8.63 -12.58 5.16
C ASN A 16 -9.35 -11.46 4.38
N THR A 17 -9.04 -11.35 3.09
CA THR A 17 -9.63 -10.36 2.17
C THR A 17 -11.15 -10.50 2.08
N HIS A 18 -11.68 -11.72 2.13
CA HIS A 18 -13.12 -11.98 2.08
C HIS A 18 -13.85 -11.41 3.29
N ALA A 19 -13.34 -11.63 4.50
CA ALA A 19 -13.86 -11.06 5.74
C ALA A 19 -13.82 -9.53 5.70
N LEU A 20 -12.69 -8.94 5.26
CA LEU A 20 -12.55 -7.49 5.08
C LEU A 20 -13.67 -6.93 4.20
N PHE A 21 -13.97 -7.55 3.05
CA PHE A 21 -15.01 -7.06 2.15
C PHE A 21 -16.44 -7.31 2.64
N LEU A 22 -16.66 -8.31 3.50
CA LEU A 22 -17.97 -8.54 4.13
C LEU A 22 -18.25 -7.51 5.22
N GLU A 23 -17.26 -7.24 6.06
CA GLU A 23 -17.38 -6.31 7.20
C GLU A 23 -17.33 -4.84 6.74
N HIS A 24 -16.58 -4.56 5.67
CA HIS A 24 -16.37 -3.21 5.15
C HIS A 24 -16.63 -3.13 3.62
N PRO A 25 -17.90 -3.16 3.17
CA PRO A 25 -18.25 -3.19 1.75
C PRO A 25 -17.71 -2.02 0.91
N VAL A 26 -17.46 -0.86 1.52
CA VAL A 26 -16.89 0.33 0.83
C VAL A 26 -15.56 0.05 0.13
N TYR A 27 -14.76 -0.91 0.64
CA TYR A 27 -13.51 -1.29 -0.03
C TYR A 27 -13.76 -2.05 -1.33
N ARG A 28 -14.87 -2.79 -1.44
CA ARG A 28 -15.29 -3.43 -2.69
C ARG A 28 -15.72 -2.38 -3.72
N GLU A 29 -16.43 -1.35 -3.28
CA GLU A 29 -16.86 -0.24 -4.14
C GLU A 29 -15.65 0.54 -4.67
N THR A 30 -14.71 0.87 -3.78
CA THR A 30 -13.46 1.56 -4.15
C THR A 30 -12.60 0.71 -5.08
N ALA A 31 -12.49 -0.59 -4.83
CA ALA A 31 -11.80 -1.52 -5.73
C ALA A 31 -12.49 -1.59 -7.11
N THR A 32 -13.83 -1.60 -7.15
CA THR A 32 -14.59 -1.58 -8.41
C THR A 32 -14.32 -0.31 -9.21
N GLN A 33 -14.23 0.84 -8.53
CA GLN A 33 -13.85 2.10 -9.17
C GLN A 33 -12.45 2.03 -9.75
N LEU A 34 -11.46 1.52 -9.00
CA LEU A 34 -10.09 1.34 -9.50
C LEU A 34 -10.05 0.42 -10.73
N LEU A 35 -10.75 -0.71 -10.69
CA LEU A 35 -10.84 -1.67 -11.80
C LEU A 35 -11.54 -1.11 -13.04
N SER A 36 -12.37 -0.07 -12.89
CA SER A 36 -13.03 0.61 -14.01
C SER A 36 -12.12 1.60 -14.75
N ILE A 37 -10.96 1.95 -14.17
CA ILE A 37 -10.01 2.88 -14.79
C ILE A 37 -9.27 2.16 -15.91
N PRO A 38 -9.32 2.65 -17.17
CA PRO A 38 -8.54 2.07 -18.26
C PRO A 38 -7.04 2.16 -17.96
N THR A 39 -6.31 1.10 -18.30
CA THR A 39 -4.85 1.08 -18.15
C THR A 39 -4.22 2.18 -19.01
N LYS A 40 -3.14 2.78 -18.48
CA LYS A 40 -2.40 3.85 -19.14
C LYS A 40 -0.94 3.44 -19.27
N THR A 41 -0.38 3.60 -20.46
CA THR A 41 1.08 3.52 -20.63
C THR A 41 1.71 4.75 -20.00
N VAL A 42 2.56 4.55 -19.01
CA VAL A 42 3.32 5.62 -18.36
C VAL A 42 4.71 5.70 -18.99
N GLY A 43 5.10 6.90 -19.44
CA GLY A 43 6.44 7.13 -20.01
C GLY A 43 7.52 7.31 -18.94
N ALA A 44 8.79 7.18 -19.34
CA ALA A 44 9.95 7.30 -18.45
C ALA A 44 10.14 8.68 -17.77
N PRO A 45 9.84 9.84 -18.39
CA PRO A 45 10.12 11.13 -17.75
C PRO A 45 9.37 11.31 -16.43
N GLY A 46 10.14 11.49 -15.34
CA GLY A 46 9.59 11.68 -13.99
C GLY A 46 9.01 10.43 -13.34
N LEU A 47 9.19 9.24 -13.93
CA LEU A 47 8.78 7.96 -13.37
C LEU A 47 9.89 7.37 -12.49
N LEU A 48 9.56 7.09 -11.24
CA LEU A 48 10.31 6.19 -10.38
C LEU A 48 9.62 4.83 -10.40
N TYR A 49 10.17 3.91 -11.20
CA TYR A 49 9.69 2.53 -11.27
C TYR A 49 10.31 1.71 -10.14
N VAL A 50 9.48 0.97 -9.41
CA VAL A 50 9.87 0.12 -8.28
C VAL A 50 9.68 -1.33 -8.70
N CYS A 51 10.77 -2.11 -8.72
CA CYS A 51 10.70 -3.52 -9.08
C CYS A 51 10.21 -4.38 -7.91
N GLN A 52 9.89 -5.65 -8.19
CA GLN A 52 9.60 -6.64 -7.16
C GLN A 52 10.75 -6.69 -6.13
N ARG A 53 10.41 -6.72 -4.84
CA ARG A 53 11.33 -6.65 -3.68
C ARG A 53 12.05 -5.32 -3.49
N GLU A 54 11.67 -4.29 -4.22
CA GLU A 54 12.15 -2.92 -4.00
C GLU A 54 11.11 -2.09 -3.25
N MET A 55 11.60 -1.02 -2.63
CA MET A 55 10.80 0.00 -1.99
C MET A 55 11.41 1.36 -2.29
N ALA A 56 10.55 2.33 -2.61
CA ALA A 56 10.96 3.72 -2.73
C ALA A 56 9.98 4.63 -2.00
N ALA A 57 10.51 5.72 -1.45
CA ALA A 57 9.74 6.76 -0.81
C ALA A 57 10.13 8.13 -1.36
N VAL A 58 9.13 8.96 -1.64
CA VAL A 58 9.31 10.30 -2.22
C VAL A 58 8.39 11.30 -1.54
N ALA A 59 8.82 12.55 -1.49
CA ALA A 59 8.00 13.67 -1.02
C ALA A 59 7.57 14.54 -2.20
N PRO A 60 6.44 15.27 -2.12
CA PRO A 60 5.95 16.08 -3.24
C PRO A 60 6.88 17.19 -3.73
N HIS A 61 7.91 17.54 -2.94
CA HIS A 61 8.89 18.56 -3.28
C HIS A 61 10.10 18.00 -4.05
N ASP A 62 10.18 16.68 -4.27
CA ASP A 62 11.16 16.09 -5.18
C ASP A 62 10.89 16.57 -6.61
N ARG A 63 11.90 17.16 -7.25
CA ARG A 63 11.77 17.77 -8.59
C ARG A 63 11.96 16.76 -9.73
N ASN A 64 12.43 15.57 -9.41
CA ASN A 64 12.79 14.54 -10.38
C ASN A 64 11.72 13.45 -10.49
N VAL A 65 10.86 13.30 -9.49
CA VAL A 65 9.84 12.24 -9.43
C VAL A 65 8.45 12.83 -9.39
N ASN A 66 7.67 12.56 -10.44
CA ASN A 66 6.26 12.95 -10.56
C ASN A 66 5.31 11.76 -10.45
N ILE A 67 5.80 10.56 -10.77
CA ILE A 67 5.04 9.31 -10.73
C ILE A 67 5.92 8.26 -10.06
N ILE A 68 5.35 7.53 -9.11
CA ILE A 68 5.91 6.29 -8.58
C ILE A 68 5.01 5.14 -8.99
N GLY A 69 5.58 4.03 -9.43
CA GLY A 69 4.79 2.92 -9.94
C GLY A 69 5.51 1.59 -9.93
N SER A 70 4.74 0.52 -10.07
CA SER A 70 5.22 -0.85 -10.24
C SER A 70 4.22 -1.60 -11.11
N ASP A 71 4.63 -2.72 -11.69
CA ASP A 71 3.81 -3.57 -12.56
C ASP A 71 4.14 -5.05 -12.31
N ASP A 72 3.50 -5.97 -13.05
CA ASP A 72 3.70 -7.43 -13.00
C ASP A 72 3.32 -8.09 -11.66
N ALA A 73 2.44 -7.45 -10.89
CA ALA A 73 1.90 -7.99 -9.64
C ALA A 73 0.88 -9.12 -9.90
N THR A 74 1.38 -10.34 -10.06
CA THR A 74 0.55 -11.56 -10.18
C THR A 74 0.03 -12.02 -8.81
N THR A 75 0.81 -12.80 -8.05
CA THR A 75 0.52 -13.15 -6.65
C THR A 75 1.07 -12.14 -5.65
N CYS A 76 1.92 -11.23 -6.12
CA CYS A 76 2.51 -10.15 -5.32
C CYS A 76 1.48 -9.06 -5.00
N ILE A 77 1.77 -8.26 -3.96
CA ILE A 77 0.96 -7.10 -3.58
C ILE A 77 1.82 -5.85 -3.65
N ILE A 78 1.37 -4.88 -4.44
CA ILE A 78 1.87 -3.52 -4.44
C ILE A 78 1.25 -2.79 -3.24
N VAL A 79 2.10 -2.32 -2.35
CA VAL A 79 1.72 -1.59 -1.14
C VAL A 79 2.04 -0.12 -1.35
N VAL A 80 1.08 0.75 -1.03
CA VAL A 80 1.27 2.21 -1.03
C VAL A 80 0.95 2.74 0.36
N VAL A 81 1.91 3.44 0.95
CA VAL A 81 1.75 4.15 2.22
C VAL A 81 1.88 5.64 1.95
N ARG A 82 0.89 6.43 2.37
CA ARG A 82 0.88 7.88 2.12
C ARG A 82 0.60 8.64 3.41
N HIS A 83 1.30 9.74 3.65
CA HIS A 83 0.91 10.73 4.64
C HIS A 83 0.04 11.80 3.99
N SER A 84 -1.21 11.93 4.41
CA SER A 84 -2.20 12.77 3.73
C SER A 84 -1.93 14.27 3.84
N GLY A 85 -1.26 14.73 4.91
CA GLY A 85 -0.96 16.15 5.11
C GLY A 85 0.30 16.63 4.37
N SER A 86 1.37 15.84 4.40
CA SER A 86 2.63 16.18 3.71
C SER A 86 2.65 15.74 2.24
N GLY A 87 1.80 14.78 1.88
CA GLY A 87 1.81 14.09 0.59
C GLY A 87 2.99 13.14 0.40
N ALA A 88 3.82 12.92 1.42
CA ALA A 88 4.89 11.92 1.36
C ALA A 88 4.31 10.53 1.09
N ILE A 89 4.96 9.77 0.22
CA ILE A 89 4.48 8.47 -0.24
C ILE A 89 5.62 7.48 -0.27
N ALA A 90 5.33 6.22 0.10
CA ALA A 90 6.19 5.08 -0.16
C ALA A 90 5.41 4.04 -0.96
N LEU A 91 6.09 3.41 -1.93
CA LEU A 91 5.58 2.29 -2.70
C LEU A 91 6.56 1.13 -2.57
N ALA A 92 6.04 -0.06 -2.32
CA ALA A 92 6.81 -1.30 -2.36
C ALA A 92 6.06 -2.38 -3.14
N HIS A 93 6.80 -3.23 -3.84
CA HIS A 93 6.25 -4.41 -4.51
C HIS A 93 6.66 -5.65 -3.72
N LEU A 94 5.73 -6.16 -2.90
CA LEU A 94 6.01 -7.25 -1.96
C LEU A 94 5.63 -8.60 -2.56
N ASP A 95 6.50 -9.59 -2.38
CA ASP A 95 6.34 -10.96 -2.89
C ASP A 95 6.22 -12.03 -1.80
N GLY A 96 6.09 -11.60 -0.53
CA GLY A 96 6.10 -12.48 0.65
C GLY A 96 7.41 -12.47 1.42
N ASN A 97 8.52 -12.08 0.81
CA ASN A 97 9.83 -12.08 1.47
C ASN A 97 10.09 -10.76 2.21
N GLY A 98 10.45 -10.83 3.50
CA GLY A 98 10.79 -9.65 4.30
C GLY A 98 9.64 -8.64 4.46
N THR A 99 8.40 -9.14 4.46
CA THR A 99 7.18 -8.31 4.48
C THR A 99 7.15 -7.37 5.69
N ASP A 100 7.47 -7.88 6.88
CA ASP A 100 7.43 -7.12 8.12
C ASP A 100 8.45 -5.97 8.12
N GLU A 101 9.67 -6.25 7.66
CA GLU A 101 10.74 -5.26 7.53
C GLU A 101 10.41 -4.21 6.47
N ALA A 102 9.89 -4.63 5.32
CA ALA A 102 9.56 -3.73 4.21
C ALA A 102 8.47 -2.75 4.62
N VAL A 103 7.38 -3.24 5.20
CA VAL A 103 6.28 -2.40 5.71
C VAL A 103 6.78 -1.43 6.77
N SER A 104 7.55 -1.91 7.76
CA SER A 104 8.06 -1.06 8.84
C SER A 104 8.96 0.04 8.29
N ALA A 105 9.79 -0.29 7.30
CA ALA A 105 10.62 0.68 6.59
C ALA A 105 9.77 1.70 5.82
N MET A 106 8.71 1.28 5.13
CA MET A 106 7.80 2.20 4.43
C MET A 106 7.19 3.23 5.38
N VAL A 107 6.63 2.78 6.51
CA VAL A 107 6.01 3.67 7.51
C VAL A 107 7.04 4.64 8.07
N ALA A 108 8.22 4.14 8.47
CA ALA A 108 9.29 4.98 8.98
C ALA A 108 9.73 6.04 7.96
N ARG A 109 9.93 5.67 6.69
CA ARG A 109 10.31 6.62 5.64
C ARG A 109 9.24 7.68 5.37
N VAL A 110 7.97 7.29 5.33
CA VAL A 110 6.89 8.26 5.14
C VAL A 110 6.81 9.23 6.32
N GLN A 111 7.01 8.76 7.55
CA GLN A 111 7.05 9.61 8.75
C GLN A 111 8.24 10.57 8.75
N GLU A 112 9.43 10.09 8.38
CA GLU A 112 10.63 10.94 8.21
C GLU A 112 10.38 12.05 7.19
N LEU A 113 9.81 11.70 6.02
CA LEU A 113 9.49 12.66 4.96
C LEU A 113 8.33 13.61 5.32
N ALA A 114 7.46 13.19 6.24
CA ALA A 114 6.37 14.01 6.76
C ALA A 114 6.80 14.92 7.93
N PHE A 115 8.07 14.92 8.33
CA PHE A 115 8.56 15.76 9.41
C PHE A 115 8.23 17.24 9.16
N GLY A 116 7.63 17.90 10.16
CA GLY A 116 7.17 19.28 10.07
C GLY A 116 5.75 19.47 9.52
N TYR A 117 5.04 18.40 9.18
CA TYR A 117 3.61 18.43 8.83
C TYR A 117 2.78 17.84 9.98
N PRO A 118 2.26 18.68 10.90
CA PRO A 118 1.55 18.21 12.09
C PRO A 118 0.13 17.69 11.78
N GLU A 119 -0.42 18.06 10.63
CA GLU A 119 -1.73 17.63 10.15
C GLU A 119 -1.61 16.42 9.22
N GLY A 120 -2.66 15.61 9.17
CA GLY A 120 -2.74 14.44 8.30
C GLY A 120 -2.73 13.12 9.05
N ARG A 121 -2.73 12.03 8.28
CA ARG A 121 -2.66 10.65 8.77
C ARG A 121 -1.93 9.78 7.75
N ILE A 122 -1.45 8.64 8.22
CA ILE A 122 -0.98 7.59 7.32
C ILE A 122 -2.19 6.88 6.70
N GLU A 123 -2.13 6.61 5.41
CA GLU A 123 -3.14 5.91 4.62
C GLU A 123 -2.47 4.74 3.90
N LEU A 124 -3.12 3.59 3.89
CA LEU A 124 -2.66 2.35 3.25
C LEU A 124 -3.52 2.03 2.03
N GLN A 125 -2.88 1.61 0.93
CA GLN A 125 -3.54 0.97 -0.20
C GLN A 125 -2.78 -0.31 -0.57
N LEU A 126 -3.53 -1.37 -0.87
CA LEU A 126 -3.02 -2.68 -1.26
C LEU A 126 -3.63 -3.05 -2.62
N ILE A 127 -2.78 -3.34 -3.61
CA ILE A 127 -3.20 -3.62 -4.99
C ILE A 127 -2.44 -4.84 -5.50
N GLY A 128 -3.13 -5.77 -6.15
CA GLY A 128 -2.54 -6.99 -6.71
C GLY A 128 -3.01 -8.24 -5.97
N GLY A 129 -2.42 -9.38 -6.35
CA GLY A 129 -2.86 -10.68 -5.89
C GLY A 129 -4.11 -11.18 -6.64
N PHE A 130 -4.22 -12.49 -6.75
CA PHE A 130 -5.44 -13.17 -7.17
C PHE A 130 -5.63 -14.43 -6.32
N SER A 131 -6.80 -15.06 -6.40
CA SER A 131 -7.04 -16.33 -5.72
C SER A 131 -6.31 -17.46 -6.46
N ASP A 132 -5.07 -17.70 -6.06
CA ASP A 132 -4.26 -18.82 -6.54
C ASP A 132 -4.46 -20.08 -5.66
N PRO A 133 -4.30 -21.31 -6.21
CA PRO A 133 -4.52 -22.55 -5.44
C PRO A 133 -3.61 -22.72 -4.23
N GLN A 134 -2.46 -22.04 -4.20
CA GLN A 134 -1.49 -22.10 -3.12
C GLN A 134 -1.78 -21.06 -2.03
N GLY A 135 -2.67 -20.10 -2.28
CA GLY A 135 -3.06 -19.06 -1.34
C GLY A 135 -1.99 -17.98 -1.12
N TYR A 136 -1.02 -17.83 -2.02
CA TYR A 136 0.12 -16.93 -1.82
C TYR A 136 -0.28 -15.48 -1.60
N ALA A 137 -1.23 -14.97 -2.38
CA ALA A 137 -1.69 -13.59 -2.24
C ALA A 137 -2.41 -13.36 -0.89
N GLU A 138 -3.16 -14.35 -0.41
CA GLU A 138 -3.90 -14.27 0.85
C GLU A 138 -2.97 -14.36 2.07
N ASP A 139 -1.93 -15.20 1.98
CA ASP A 139 -0.86 -15.27 2.97
C ASP A 139 -0.08 -13.95 3.04
N LEU A 140 0.25 -13.36 1.89
CA LEU A 140 0.91 -12.07 1.83
C LEU A 140 0.03 -10.94 2.41
N PHE A 141 -1.26 -10.88 2.05
CA PHE A 141 -2.21 -9.95 2.67
C PHE A 141 -2.23 -10.10 4.19
N SER A 142 -2.32 -11.34 4.68
CA SER A 142 -2.30 -11.65 6.11
C SER A 142 -1.01 -11.16 6.78
N ASN A 143 0.14 -11.37 6.16
CA ASN A 143 1.43 -10.91 6.68
C ASN A 143 1.50 -9.38 6.75
N ILE A 144 1.06 -8.67 5.70
CA ILE A 144 0.97 -7.21 5.70
C ILE A 144 0.09 -6.71 6.86
N MET A 145 -1.10 -7.28 7.02
CA MET A 145 -2.04 -6.90 8.08
C MET A 145 -1.55 -7.25 9.49
N ARG A 146 -0.53 -8.11 9.63
CA ARG A 146 0.05 -8.46 10.94
C ARG A 146 0.92 -7.33 11.50
N VAL A 147 1.52 -6.51 10.63
CA VAL A 147 2.45 -5.48 11.07
C VAL A 147 1.66 -4.38 11.79
N ARG A 148 1.85 -4.29 13.12
CA ARG A 148 1.18 -3.31 14.01
C ARG A 148 1.59 -1.84 13.77
N GLN A 149 2.14 -1.55 12.59
CA GLN A 149 2.56 -0.25 12.15
C GLN A 149 1.71 0.29 10.99
N ILE A 150 0.81 -0.52 10.40
CA ILE A 150 -0.02 -0.09 9.28
C ILE A 150 -1.42 0.37 9.74
N VAL A 151 -1.88 1.48 9.15
CA VAL A 151 -3.20 2.13 9.37
C VAL A 151 -4.30 1.46 8.57
#